data_AF-A0ABD6LP27-F1
#
_entry.id   AF-A0ABD6LP27-F1
#
_cell.length_a   1.000
_cell.length_b   1.000
_cell.length_c   1.000
_cell.angle_alpha   90.00
_cell.angle_beta   90.00
_cell.angle_gamma   90.00
#
_symmetry.space_group_name_H-M   'P 1'
#
loop_
_entity.id
_entity.type
_entity.pdbx_description
1 polymer ?
#
loop_
_entity_poly.entity_id
_entity_poly.type
_entity_poly.pdbx_seq_one_letter_code
_entity_poly.pdbx_strand_id
1 'polypeptide(L)'
;MYNAVGIDVSKGKSTIAVLQPGGTVIRKPFDVSHTSQNLNELADYLGSLEGPSKIVMECTGRYHEPMLKVLYEAGLFVSVVNPHLIKNFGNNSLRKVKSDPADARKIARYTLDNWAELRQYSDMDDTRTQLKTLNSQFSFFMKQKVAAKANLIALLDNTYPGVNKLFDSPTREDGSEKRVDYAYSFWHVDCVRKIGLKTFTERYKAFCKKHHYIFQQDKPEKLFNASKELVAVFPKEKTYKLLIQQSIQQLNLASGHVERLRQEMNALASTLPEYNTVMGIYGVGKTYGPQLIAEIGNVSRFTHREALTAFAGVDPGVDESGQHKSKSNRASKVGSARLRKTLFQIMTTLLQNAPVDDPVYRFLDKKRAQGKPYYVYMTAGANKFLRIYYGKVKECLRNLEQAE
;
A
#
# COMPACT_ATOMS: atom_id res chain seq x y z
N MET A 1 -33.60 -16.94 20.76
CA MET A 1 -33.57 -16.13 19.52
C MET A 1 -32.15 -15.61 19.32
N TYR A 2 -31.70 -15.28 18.10
CA TYR A 2 -30.33 -14.79 17.88
C TYR A 2 -30.28 -13.26 17.79
N ASN A 3 -29.18 -12.67 18.26
CA ASN A 3 -29.02 -11.22 18.39
C ASN A 3 -28.07 -10.68 17.33
N ALA A 4 -28.56 -9.78 16.50
CA ALA A 4 -27.78 -9.04 15.53
C ALA A 4 -27.41 -7.66 16.07
N VAL A 5 -26.12 -7.45 16.29
CA VAL A 5 -25.59 -6.16 16.75
C VAL A 5 -24.98 -5.43 15.57
N GLY A 6 -25.46 -4.22 15.31
CA GLY A 6 -24.93 -3.32 14.30
C GLY A 6 -24.32 -2.09 14.96
N ILE A 7 -23.08 -1.79 14.58
CA ILE A 7 -22.31 -0.71 15.17
C ILE A 7 -21.90 0.27 14.09
N ASP A 8 -22.45 1.48 14.17
CA ASP A 8 -22.00 2.61 13.37
C ASP A 8 -20.88 3.34 14.11
N VAL A 9 -19.71 3.41 13.47
CA VAL A 9 -18.45 3.80 14.12
C VAL A 9 -18.07 5.22 13.75
N SER A 10 -17.91 6.06 14.77
CA SER A 10 -17.42 7.43 14.64
C SER A 10 -16.18 7.66 15.50
N LYS A 11 -15.53 8.82 15.33
CA LYS A 11 -14.32 9.18 16.11
C LYS A 11 -14.70 9.41 17.59
N GLY A 12 -14.27 8.52 18.48
CA GLY A 12 -14.39 8.68 19.93
C GLY A 12 -15.74 8.25 20.52
N LYS A 13 -16.75 7.99 19.69
CA LYS A 13 -18.07 7.49 20.07
C LYS A 13 -18.64 6.64 18.94
N SER A 14 -19.37 5.58 19.25
CA SER A 14 -20.11 4.77 18.28
C SER A 14 -21.55 4.59 18.70
N THR A 15 -22.43 4.37 17.74
CA THR A 15 -23.85 4.09 17.98
C THR A 15 -24.13 2.60 17.74
N ILE A 16 -24.81 1.97 18.69
CA ILE A 16 -25.09 0.53 18.70
C ILE A 16 -26.59 0.31 18.52
N ALA A 17 -26.95 -0.65 17.67
CA ALA A 17 -28.31 -1.19 17.57
C ALA A 17 -28.28 -2.70 17.77
N VAL A 18 -29.21 -3.23 18.56
CA VAL A 18 -29.37 -4.67 18.80
C VAL A 18 -30.76 -5.10 18.33
N LEU A 19 -30.79 -5.97 17.33
CA LEU A 19 -32.01 -6.47 16.70
C LEU A 19 -32.10 -7.99 16.81
N GLN A 20 -33.32 -8.49 16.85
CA GLN A 20 -33.66 -9.91 16.66
C GLN A 20 -34.48 -10.08 15.37
N PRO A 21 -34.65 -11.32 14.87
CA PRO A 21 -35.55 -11.61 13.75
C PRO A 21 -36.94 -10.99 13.92
N GLY A 22 -37.57 -10.63 12.80
CA GLY A 22 -38.85 -9.92 12.80
C GLY A 22 -38.72 -8.41 13.10
N GLY A 23 -37.50 -7.89 13.29
CA GLY A 23 -37.25 -6.46 13.51
C GLY A 23 -37.42 -6.03 14.97
N THR A 24 -37.51 -6.99 15.90
CA THR A 24 -37.60 -6.73 17.34
C THR A 24 -36.35 -6.01 17.81
N VAL A 25 -36.54 -4.85 18.44
CA VAL A 25 -35.45 -4.02 18.98
C VAL A 25 -35.27 -4.38 20.45
N ILE A 26 -34.15 -5.01 20.81
CA ILE A 26 -33.86 -5.40 22.21
C ILE A 26 -33.64 -4.16 23.08
N ARG A 27 -32.91 -3.17 22.53
CA ARG A 27 -32.64 -1.89 23.18
C ARG A 27 -32.69 -0.79 22.15
N LYS A 28 -33.30 0.35 22.49
CA LYS A 28 -33.25 1.55 21.64
C LYS A 28 -31.78 1.87 21.33
N PRO A 29 -31.43 2.27 20.08
CA PRO A 29 -30.05 2.57 19.75
C PRO A 29 -29.44 3.55 20.74
N PHE A 30 -28.20 3.27 21.15
CA PHE A 30 -27.51 4.00 22.20
C PHE A 30 -26.05 4.20 21.83
N ASP A 31 -25.44 5.21 22.44
CA ASP A 31 -24.06 5.58 22.15
C ASP A 31 -23.10 5.04 23.20
N VAL A 32 -21.90 4.68 22.75
CA VAL A 32 -20.79 4.23 23.60
C VAL A 32 -19.54 5.03 23.25
N SER A 33 -18.96 5.68 24.25
CA SER A 33 -17.67 6.37 24.14
C SER A 33 -16.53 5.36 24.05
N HIS A 34 -15.46 5.70 23.32
CA HIS A 34 -14.29 4.84 23.14
C HIS A 34 -13.32 4.90 24.33
N THR A 35 -13.83 4.72 25.54
CA THR A 35 -13.04 4.59 26.78
C THR A 35 -13.00 3.13 27.20
N SER A 36 -11.94 2.70 27.90
CA SER A 36 -11.82 1.32 28.36
C SER A 36 -13.01 0.87 29.22
N GLN A 37 -13.49 1.75 30.11
CA GLN A 37 -14.66 1.47 30.93
C GLN A 37 -15.91 1.21 30.08
N ASN A 38 -16.28 2.15 29.20
CA ASN A 38 -17.52 2.05 28.41
C ASN A 38 -17.47 0.89 27.39
N LEU A 39 -16.29 0.56 26.86
CA LEU A 39 -16.14 -0.58 25.96
C LEU A 39 -16.25 -1.92 26.70
N ASN A 40 -15.72 -2.02 27.93
CA ASN A 40 -15.90 -3.21 28.77
C ASN A 40 -17.37 -3.38 29.18
N GLU A 41 -18.03 -2.29 29.61
CA GLU A 41 -19.47 -2.30 29.90
C GLU A 41 -20.30 -2.74 28.69
N LEU A 42 -19.91 -2.34 27.47
CA LEU A 42 -20.53 -2.82 26.24
C LEU A 42 -20.29 -4.31 26.02
N ALA A 43 -19.07 -4.81 26.24
CA ALA A 43 -18.76 -6.23 26.10
C ALA A 43 -19.57 -7.09 27.08
N ASP A 44 -19.66 -6.67 28.34
CA ASP A 44 -20.47 -7.35 29.38
C ASP A 44 -21.96 -7.33 29.02
N TYR A 45 -22.47 -6.18 28.56
CA TYR A 45 -23.85 -6.07 28.10
C TYR A 45 -24.13 -7.02 26.92
N LEU A 46 -23.26 -7.06 25.91
CA LEU A 46 -23.46 -7.92 24.74
C LEU A 46 -23.27 -9.41 25.05
N GLY A 47 -22.37 -9.74 25.99
CA GLY A 47 -22.14 -11.10 26.48
C GLY A 47 -23.25 -11.63 27.38
N SER A 48 -23.99 -10.75 28.06
CA SER A 48 -25.16 -11.13 28.88
C SER A 48 -26.46 -11.32 28.09
N LEU A 49 -26.48 -11.02 26.78
CA LEU A 49 -27.66 -11.24 25.95
C LEU A 49 -27.93 -12.74 25.77
N GLU A 50 -29.18 -13.16 25.99
CA GLU A 50 -29.58 -14.55 25.77
C GLU A 50 -29.54 -14.92 24.28
N GLY A 51 -28.91 -16.06 23.98
CA GLY A 51 -28.79 -16.59 22.63
C GLY A 51 -27.55 -16.11 21.88
N PRO A 52 -27.26 -16.70 20.70
CA PRO A 52 -26.05 -16.38 19.96
C PRO A 52 -26.10 -14.95 19.41
N SER A 53 -25.01 -14.22 19.59
CA SER A 53 -24.87 -12.83 19.18
C SER A 53 -23.79 -12.70 18.11
N LYS A 54 -24.09 -11.99 17.01
CA LYS A 54 -23.09 -11.57 16.01
C LYS A 54 -23.01 -10.06 15.95
N ILE A 55 -21.79 -9.54 16.07
CA ILE A 55 -21.50 -8.11 16.09
C ILE A 55 -20.88 -7.73 14.77
N VAL A 56 -21.50 -6.77 14.08
CA VAL A 56 -20.99 -6.23 12.81
C VAL A 56 -20.72 -4.74 12.96
N MET A 57 -19.56 -4.33 12.47
CA MET A 57 -19.17 -2.93 12.40
C MET A 57 -18.64 -2.57 11.01
N GLU A 58 -18.85 -1.32 10.60
CA GLU A 58 -18.32 -0.79 9.36
C GLU A 58 -16.86 -0.34 9.53
N CYS A 59 -15.98 -0.71 8.59
CA CYS A 59 -14.59 -0.25 8.56
C CYS A 59 -14.43 1.07 7.80
N THR A 60 -14.68 2.20 8.47
CA THR A 60 -14.38 3.53 7.91
C THR A 60 -13.20 4.16 8.67
N GLY A 61 -12.00 4.01 8.10
CA GLY A 61 -10.77 4.42 8.77
C GLY A 61 -10.39 3.49 9.93
N ARG A 62 -9.79 4.03 10.99
CA ARG A 62 -9.27 3.26 12.15
C ARG A 62 -10.13 3.32 13.41
N TYR A 63 -11.24 4.06 13.37
CA TYR A 63 -12.01 4.33 14.59
C TYR A 63 -12.71 3.08 15.17
N HIS A 64 -12.81 2.00 14.40
CA HIS A 64 -13.41 0.75 14.84
C HIS A 64 -12.43 -0.13 15.64
N GLU A 65 -11.12 0.08 15.50
CA GLU A 65 -10.06 -0.76 16.06
C GLU A 65 -10.16 -0.93 17.60
N PRO A 66 -10.41 0.13 18.42
CA PRO A 66 -10.48 -0.04 19.87
C PRO A 66 -11.62 -0.96 20.32
N MET A 67 -12.78 -0.80 19.70
CA MET A 67 -13.98 -1.59 20.03
C MET A 67 -13.90 -3.01 19.48
N LEU A 68 -13.37 -3.16 18.26
CA LEU A 68 -13.05 -4.46 17.69
C LEU A 68 -12.17 -5.26 18.65
N LYS A 69 -11.09 -4.65 19.15
CA LYS A 69 -10.16 -5.28 20.09
C LYS A 69 -10.87 -5.74 21.36
N VAL A 70 -11.57 -4.85 22.07
CA VAL A 70 -12.21 -5.17 23.35
C VAL A 70 -13.27 -6.26 23.18
N LEU A 71 -14.12 -6.16 22.14
CA LEU A 71 -15.19 -7.14 21.92
C LEU A 71 -14.63 -8.51 21.50
N TYR A 72 -13.57 -8.53 20.71
CA TYR A 72 -12.89 -9.77 20.31
C TYR A 72 -12.17 -10.42 21.50
N GLU A 73 -11.43 -9.65 22.30
CA GLU A 73 -10.76 -10.13 23.52
C GLU A 73 -11.76 -10.64 24.58
N ALA A 74 -13.00 -10.11 24.58
CA ALA A 74 -14.11 -10.64 25.39
C ALA A 74 -14.72 -11.95 24.85
N GLY A 75 -14.17 -12.53 23.77
CA GLY A 75 -14.63 -13.78 23.18
C GLY A 75 -15.90 -13.67 22.35
N LEU A 76 -16.34 -12.45 22.01
CA LEU A 76 -17.56 -12.24 21.24
C LEU A 76 -17.32 -12.44 19.73
N PHE A 77 -18.35 -12.86 19.00
CA PHE A 77 -18.30 -12.91 17.55
C PHE A 77 -18.33 -11.48 16.99
N VAL A 78 -17.23 -11.04 16.39
CA VAL A 78 -17.12 -9.73 15.73
C VAL A 78 -16.77 -9.92 14.26
N SER A 79 -17.42 -9.17 13.38
CA SER A 79 -17.17 -9.13 11.94
C SER A 79 -17.06 -7.70 11.45
N VAL A 80 -16.00 -7.41 10.71
CA VAL A 80 -15.72 -6.09 10.14
C VAL A 80 -16.08 -6.09 8.65
N VAL A 81 -17.00 -5.22 8.25
CA VAL A 81 -17.57 -5.21 6.88
C VAL A 81 -17.16 -3.94 6.11
N ASN A 82 -17.04 -4.07 4.79
CA ASN A 82 -16.69 -2.97 3.90
C ASN A 82 -17.82 -1.91 3.85
N PRO A 83 -17.52 -0.61 4.05
CA PRO A 83 -18.46 0.51 3.90
C PRO A 83 -19.35 0.47 2.65
N HIS A 84 -18.79 0.04 1.52
CA HIS A 84 -19.52 0.01 0.26
C HIS A 84 -20.64 -1.05 0.26
N LEU A 85 -20.45 -2.17 0.96
CA LEU A 85 -21.48 -3.21 1.08
C LEU A 85 -22.64 -2.70 1.93
N ILE A 86 -22.34 -2.10 3.08
CA ILE A 86 -23.33 -1.47 3.96
C ILE A 86 -24.05 -0.33 3.25
N LYS A 87 -23.33 0.51 2.50
CA LYS A 87 -23.94 1.62 1.74
C LYS A 87 -24.92 1.14 0.68
N ASN A 88 -24.62 0.06 -0.03
CA ASN A 88 -25.46 -0.47 -1.10
C ASN A 88 -26.63 -1.33 -0.60
N PHE A 89 -26.54 -1.84 0.63
CA PHE A 89 -27.59 -2.62 1.27
C PHE A 89 -28.87 -1.79 1.52
N GLY A 90 -30.06 -2.37 1.29
CA GLY A 90 -31.33 -1.81 1.76
C GLY A 90 -31.76 -0.44 1.20
N ASN A 91 -31.33 -0.05 -0.01
CA ASN A 91 -31.65 1.24 -0.64
C ASN A 91 -33.11 1.38 -1.16
N ASN A 92 -34.10 0.82 -0.47
CA ASN A 92 -35.52 0.86 -0.86
C ASN A 92 -36.31 2.05 -0.26
N SER A 93 -35.64 3.07 0.28
CA SER A 93 -36.31 4.26 0.88
C SER A 93 -36.16 5.50 0.00
N LEU A 94 -37.29 6.13 -0.33
CA LEU A 94 -37.36 7.40 -1.07
C LEU A 94 -36.85 8.60 -0.25
N ARG A 95 -36.80 8.51 1.09
CA ARG A 95 -36.30 9.55 1.99
C ARG A 95 -34.87 9.21 2.45
N LYS A 96 -33.92 10.11 2.18
CA LYS A 96 -32.56 10.08 2.76
C LYS A 96 -32.59 10.69 4.16
N VAL A 97 -32.94 9.89 5.16
CA VAL A 97 -32.66 10.23 6.56
C VAL A 97 -31.29 9.64 6.89
N LYS A 98 -30.29 10.49 7.10
CA LYS A 98 -28.95 10.09 7.53
C LYS A 98 -28.82 10.40 9.02
N SER A 99 -28.80 9.37 9.86
CA SER A 99 -28.56 9.50 11.29
C SER A 99 -27.86 8.25 11.83
N ASP A 100 -26.94 8.44 12.78
CA ASP A 100 -26.14 7.35 13.36
C ASP A 100 -27.01 6.17 13.89
N PRO A 101 -28.18 6.40 14.53
CA PRO A 101 -29.09 5.31 14.90
C PRO A 101 -29.69 4.54 13.71
N ALA A 102 -29.96 5.22 12.60
CA ALA A 102 -30.50 4.58 11.39
C ALA A 102 -29.40 3.76 10.69
N ASP A 103 -28.17 4.26 10.68
CA ASP A 103 -27.00 3.56 10.14
C ASP A 103 -26.64 2.33 10.98
N ALA A 104 -26.64 2.43 12.32
CA ALA A 104 -26.45 1.29 13.21
C ALA A 104 -27.53 0.20 13.01
N ARG A 105 -28.80 0.60 12.87
CA ARG A 105 -29.90 -0.34 12.55
C ARG A 105 -29.76 -0.95 11.16
N LYS A 106 -29.23 -0.21 10.19
CA LYS A 106 -28.96 -0.74 8.85
C LYS A 106 -27.90 -1.83 8.92
N ILE A 107 -26.84 -1.62 9.68
CA ILE A 107 -25.80 -2.63 9.91
C ILE A 107 -26.37 -3.85 10.63
N ALA A 108 -27.18 -3.66 11.67
CA ALA A 108 -27.82 -4.79 12.39
C ALA A 108 -28.75 -5.61 11.48
N ARG A 109 -29.49 -4.98 10.57
CA ARG A 109 -30.28 -5.70 9.55
C ARG A 109 -29.39 -6.47 8.56
N TYR A 110 -28.29 -5.87 8.12
CA TYR A 110 -27.30 -6.56 7.30
C TYR A 110 -26.78 -7.82 8.01
N THR A 111 -26.54 -7.74 9.32
CA THR A 111 -26.13 -8.88 10.14
C THR A 111 -27.16 -10.01 10.14
N LEU A 112 -28.45 -9.70 10.24
CA LEU A 112 -29.53 -10.70 10.19
C LEU A 112 -29.57 -11.38 8.82
N ASP A 113 -29.55 -10.59 7.74
CA ASP A 113 -29.71 -11.10 6.37
C ASP A 113 -28.50 -11.94 5.93
N ASN A 114 -27.30 -11.63 6.44
CA ASN A 114 -26.06 -12.30 6.06
C ASN A 114 -25.55 -13.24 7.17
N TRP A 115 -26.39 -13.62 8.14
CA TRP A 115 -25.97 -14.30 9.36
C TRP A 115 -25.04 -15.50 9.12
N ALA A 116 -25.36 -16.35 8.14
CA ALA A 116 -24.58 -17.55 7.83
C ALA A 116 -23.24 -17.24 7.12
N GLU A 117 -23.14 -16.11 6.42
CA GLU A 117 -21.98 -15.73 5.62
C GLU A 117 -20.98 -14.84 6.38
N LEU A 118 -21.38 -14.33 7.55
CA LEU A 118 -20.49 -13.52 8.38
C LEU A 118 -19.31 -14.34 8.88
N ARG A 119 -18.12 -13.81 8.66
CA ARG A 119 -16.83 -14.36 9.11
C ARG A 119 -16.39 -13.68 10.40
N GLN A 120 -15.92 -14.48 11.36
CA GLN A 120 -15.33 -13.96 12.59
C GLN A 120 -13.98 -13.30 12.32
N TYR A 121 -13.72 -12.20 13.02
CA TYR A 121 -12.41 -11.58 13.09
C TYR A 121 -11.37 -12.55 13.66
N SER A 122 -10.11 -12.43 13.23
CA SER A 122 -9.00 -13.28 13.67
C SER A 122 -7.70 -12.49 13.80
N ASP A 123 -6.73 -13.01 14.53
CA ASP A 123 -5.40 -12.40 14.71
C ASP A 123 -4.63 -12.22 13.37
N MET A 124 -4.94 -13.03 12.36
CA MET A 124 -4.43 -12.82 11.01
C MET A 124 -4.96 -11.53 10.38
N ASP A 125 -6.19 -11.13 10.70
CA ASP A 125 -6.77 -9.86 10.25
C ASP A 125 -6.08 -8.67 10.96
N ASP A 126 -5.63 -8.82 12.21
CA ASP A 126 -4.78 -7.83 12.90
C ASP A 126 -3.43 -7.68 12.19
N THR A 127 -2.77 -8.81 11.89
CA THR A 127 -1.48 -8.82 11.19
C THR A 127 -1.59 -8.12 9.82
N ARG A 128 -2.64 -8.42 9.06
CA ARG A 128 -2.91 -7.76 7.76
C ARG A 128 -3.20 -6.26 7.94
N THR A 129 -3.89 -5.86 9.01
CA THR A 129 -4.17 -4.45 9.34
C THR A 129 -2.90 -3.68 9.72
N GLN A 130 -2.02 -4.28 10.51
CA GLN A 130 -0.69 -3.74 10.83
C GLN A 130 0.15 -3.60 9.57
N LEU A 131 0.17 -4.61 8.69
CA LEU A 131 0.89 -4.57 7.42
C LEU A 131 0.37 -3.45 6.51
N LYS A 132 -0.95 -3.25 6.44
CA LYS A 132 -1.58 -2.14 5.71
C LYS A 132 -1.20 -0.77 6.27
N THR A 133 -1.05 -0.68 7.59
CA THR A 133 -0.56 0.51 8.28
C THR A 133 0.89 0.81 7.90
N LEU A 134 1.78 -0.19 7.98
CA LEU A 134 3.17 -0.07 7.54
C LEU A 134 3.26 0.34 6.06
N ASN A 135 2.45 -0.26 5.17
CA ASN A 135 2.43 0.10 3.74
C ASN A 135 1.99 1.56 3.51
N SER A 136 1.11 2.07 4.36
CA SER A 136 0.66 3.46 4.31
C SER A 136 1.83 4.41 4.65
N GLN A 137 2.61 4.09 5.69
CA GLN A 137 3.82 4.83 6.07
C GLN A 137 4.92 4.69 5.03
N PHE A 138 5.14 3.50 4.49
CA PHE A 138 6.09 3.26 3.40
C PHE A 138 5.77 4.15 2.20
N SER A 139 4.49 4.21 1.81
CA SER A 139 4.03 5.06 0.71
C SER A 139 4.23 6.55 0.99
N PHE A 140 4.09 6.99 2.25
CA PHE A 140 4.34 8.37 2.68
C PHE A 140 5.82 8.73 2.56
N PHE A 141 6.72 7.95 3.18
CA PHE A 141 8.16 8.20 3.12
C PHE A 141 8.72 8.04 1.70
N MET A 142 8.15 7.15 0.88
CA MET A 142 8.52 7.03 -0.52
C MET A 142 8.22 8.31 -1.32
N LYS A 143 7.09 8.99 -1.04
CA LYS A 143 6.80 10.30 -1.64
C LYS A 143 7.80 11.36 -1.16
N GLN A 144 8.13 11.37 0.13
CA GLN A 144 9.15 12.28 0.67
C GLN A 144 10.53 12.04 0.05
N LYS A 145 10.94 10.77 -0.11
CA LYS A 145 12.20 10.40 -0.79
C LYS A 145 12.25 10.95 -2.21
N VAL A 146 11.17 10.80 -2.98
CA VAL A 146 11.08 11.33 -4.35
C VAL A 146 11.17 12.86 -4.36
N ALA A 147 10.45 13.55 -3.47
CA ALA A 147 10.50 15.00 -3.36
C ALA A 147 11.90 15.50 -2.93
N ALA A 148 12.51 14.90 -1.93
CA ALA A 148 13.86 15.22 -1.47
C ALA A 148 14.92 14.99 -2.57
N LYS A 149 14.77 13.91 -3.36
CA LYS A 149 15.62 13.64 -4.52
C LYS A 149 15.48 14.71 -5.60
N ALA A 150 14.26 15.12 -5.92
CA ALA A 150 14.01 16.18 -6.90
C ALA A 150 14.59 17.53 -6.45
N ASN A 151 14.39 17.89 -5.19
CA ASN A 151 14.97 19.10 -4.60
C ASN A 151 16.50 19.09 -4.64
N LEU A 152 17.13 17.96 -4.26
CA LEU A 152 18.58 17.83 -4.31
C LEU A 152 19.11 17.98 -5.74
N ILE A 153 18.44 17.37 -6.73
CA ILE A 153 18.83 17.50 -8.14
C ILE A 153 18.76 18.97 -8.57
N ALA A 154 17.68 19.69 -8.24
CA ALA A 154 17.54 21.10 -8.60
C ALA A 154 18.64 21.99 -7.98
N LEU A 155 19.04 21.73 -6.72
CA LEU A 155 20.16 22.44 -6.09
C LEU A 155 21.49 22.12 -6.78
N LEU A 156 21.73 20.83 -7.06
CA LEU A 156 22.96 20.39 -7.72
C LEU A 156 23.04 20.85 -9.17
N ASP A 157 21.94 21.03 -9.88
CA ASP A 157 21.96 21.58 -11.23
C ASP A 157 22.52 23.02 -11.28
N ASN A 158 22.54 23.74 -10.15
CA ASN A 158 23.16 25.06 -10.06
C ASN A 158 24.65 25.05 -9.67
N THR A 159 25.15 23.99 -9.01
CA THR A 159 26.55 23.92 -8.51
C THR A 159 27.41 22.85 -9.16
N TYR A 160 26.79 21.75 -9.60
CA TYR A 160 27.38 20.62 -10.29
C TYR A 160 26.37 19.97 -11.25
N PRO A 161 26.07 20.62 -12.39
CA PRO A 161 25.13 20.10 -13.38
C PRO A 161 25.49 18.67 -13.83
N GLY A 162 24.50 17.78 -13.86
CA GLY A 162 24.68 16.40 -14.31
C GLY A 162 25.35 15.44 -13.32
N VAL A 163 25.70 15.90 -12.11
CA VAL A 163 26.33 15.05 -11.07
C VAL A 163 25.49 13.81 -10.72
N ASN A 164 24.16 13.92 -10.84
CA ASN A 164 23.22 12.84 -10.59
C ASN A 164 23.30 11.68 -11.60
N LYS A 165 23.99 11.86 -12.73
CA LYS A 165 24.17 10.86 -13.81
C LYS A 165 25.59 10.31 -13.91
N LEU A 166 26.51 10.69 -13.02
CA LEU A 166 27.93 10.29 -13.10
C LEU A 166 28.19 8.81 -12.75
N PHE A 167 27.23 8.18 -12.06
CA PHE A 167 27.35 6.82 -11.55
C PHE A 167 26.05 6.05 -11.78
N ASP A 168 26.20 4.84 -12.32
CA ASP A 168 25.12 3.87 -12.52
C ASP A 168 25.05 2.82 -11.41
N SER A 169 25.79 3.05 -10.30
CA SER A 169 25.80 2.13 -9.16
C SER A 169 24.40 2.03 -8.56
N PRO A 170 23.91 0.82 -8.26
CA PRO A 170 22.60 0.64 -7.65
C PRO A 170 22.56 1.25 -6.24
N THR A 171 21.35 1.56 -5.78
CA THR A 171 21.11 1.90 -4.37
C THR A 171 21.47 0.71 -3.48
N ARG A 172 22.16 0.96 -2.37
CA ARG A 172 22.51 -0.06 -1.37
C ARG A 172 21.29 -0.47 -0.54
N GLU A 173 21.42 -1.56 0.20
CA GLU A 173 20.35 -2.09 1.07
C GLU A 173 19.92 -1.12 2.19
N ASP A 174 20.83 -0.25 2.64
CA ASP A 174 20.56 0.82 3.60
C ASP A 174 19.90 2.07 2.97
N GLY A 175 19.71 2.07 1.65
CA GLY A 175 19.14 3.17 0.90
C GLY A 175 20.15 4.22 0.44
N SER A 176 21.44 4.08 0.77
CA SER A 176 22.50 5.00 0.35
C SER A 176 22.80 4.86 -1.15
N GLU A 177 23.22 5.97 -1.76
CA GLU A 177 23.52 6.05 -3.19
C GLU A 177 24.88 6.69 -3.42
N LYS A 178 25.75 6.06 -4.23
CA LYS A 178 27.10 6.57 -4.55
C LYS A 178 27.10 8.01 -5.06
N ARG A 179 26.13 8.37 -5.89
CA ARG A 179 25.98 9.74 -6.42
C ARG A 179 25.69 10.77 -5.32
N VAL A 180 24.94 10.38 -4.27
CA VAL A 180 24.60 11.25 -3.15
C VAL A 180 25.80 11.42 -2.22
N ASP A 181 26.51 10.33 -1.91
CA ASP A 181 27.76 10.38 -1.15
C ASP A 181 28.84 11.21 -1.86
N TYR A 182 28.95 11.05 -3.18
CA TYR A 182 29.86 11.83 -4.00
C TYR A 182 29.48 13.30 -3.98
N ALA A 183 28.20 13.63 -4.19
CA ALA A 183 27.71 15.02 -4.10
C ALA A 183 27.93 15.62 -2.72
N TYR A 184 27.91 14.85 -1.63
CA TYR A 184 28.25 15.35 -0.30
C TYR A 184 29.72 15.80 -0.20
N SER A 185 30.63 15.02 -0.79
CA SER A 185 32.08 15.28 -0.76
C SER A 185 32.53 16.31 -1.80
N PHE A 186 31.85 16.33 -2.95
CA PHE A 186 32.16 17.11 -4.14
C PHE A 186 30.91 17.86 -4.63
N TRP A 187 30.32 18.66 -3.74
CA TRP A 187 29.03 19.37 -3.93
C TRP A 187 29.02 20.47 -5.02
N HIS A 188 30.19 20.81 -5.58
CA HIS A 188 30.36 21.85 -6.58
C HIS A 188 31.48 21.47 -7.56
N VAL A 189 31.39 21.86 -8.83
CA VAL A 189 32.41 21.53 -9.87
C VAL A 189 33.83 21.95 -9.48
N ASP A 190 33.98 23.13 -8.88
CA ASP A 190 35.24 23.64 -8.33
C ASP A 190 35.85 22.80 -7.18
N CYS A 191 35.09 21.89 -6.55
CA CYS A 191 35.69 20.90 -5.64
C CYS A 191 36.54 19.86 -6.39
N VAL A 192 36.42 19.81 -7.71
CA VAL A 192 37.12 18.91 -8.63
C VAL A 192 38.10 19.71 -9.49
N ARG A 193 37.64 20.63 -10.35
CA ARG A 193 38.49 21.28 -11.36
C ARG A 193 39.57 22.23 -10.82
N LYS A 194 39.35 22.86 -9.65
CA LYS A 194 40.27 23.89 -9.11
C LYS A 194 41.39 23.34 -8.21
N ILE A 195 41.37 22.06 -7.84
CA ILE A 195 42.37 21.48 -6.92
C ILE A 195 43.48 20.69 -7.62
N GLY A 196 43.43 20.58 -8.95
CA GLY A 196 44.36 19.77 -9.74
C GLY A 196 44.04 18.28 -9.75
N LEU A 197 44.40 17.61 -10.85
CA LEU A 197 44.06 16.19 -11.08
C LEU A 197 44.66 15.27 -10.00
N LYS A 198 45.94 15.45 -9.65
CA LYS A 198 46.63 14.61 -8.65
C LYS A 198 45.90 14.65 -7.30
N THR A 199 45.65 15.84 -6.77
CA THR A 199 44.96 16.04 -5.50
C THR A 199 43.51 15.57 -5.55
N PHE A 200 42.81 15.77 -6.66
CA PHE A 200 41.46 15.21 -6.84
C PHE A 200 41.47 13.68 -6.81
N THR A 201 42.41 13.02 -7.51
CA THR A 201 42.56 11.56 -7.51
C THR A 201 42.80 11.00 -6.10
N GLU A 202 43.66 11.64 -5.32
CA GLU A 202 43.89 11.26 -3.91
C GLU A 202 42.62 11.40 -3.06
N ARG A 203 41.89 12.52 -3.19
CA ARG A 203 40.61 12.74 -2.50
C ARG A 203 39.55 11.74 -2.94
N TYR A 204 39.47 11.41 -4.22
CA TYR A 204 38.54 10.41 -4.75
C TYR A 204 38.88 9.00 -4.25
N LYS A 205 40.16 8.66 -4.14
CA LYS A 205 40.62 7.40 -3.54
C LYS A 205 40.23 7.31 -2.06
N ALA A 206 40.42 8.39 -1.30
CA ALA A 206 39.99 8.49 0.10
C ALA A 206 38.46 8.39 0.25
N PHE A 207 37.70 9.04 -0.64
CA PHE A 207 36.24 8.90 -0.74
C PHE A 207 35.81 7.46 -0.97
N CYS A 208 36.42 6.76 -1.93
CA CYS A 208 36.13 5.37 -2.22
C CYS A 208 36.44 4.47 -1.00
N LYS A 209 37.58 4.69 -0.33
CA LYS A 209 37.94 3.95 0.89
C LYS A 209 36.93 4.18 2.02
N LYS A 210 36.56 5.45 2.29
CA LYS A 210 35.63 5.81 3.37
C LYS A 210 34.24 5.19 3.20
N HIS A 211 33.73 5.17 1.97
CA HIS A 211 32.38 4.67 1.68
C HIS A 211 32.37 3.23 1.17
N HIS A 212 33.51 2.52 1.18
CA HIS A 212 33.64 1.15 0.66
C HIS A 212 33.20 1.00 -0.81
N TYR A 213 33.57 1.96 -1.66
CA TYR A 213 33.37 1.87 -3.11
C TYR A 213 34.63 1.31 -3.79
N ILE A 214 34.43 0.53 -4.86
CA ILE A 214 35.52 0.09 -5.73
C ILE A 214 36.10 1.31 -6.44
N PHE A 215 37.42 1.50 -6.29
CA PHE A 215 38.17 2.55 -6.96
C PHE A 215 38.52 2.12 -8.38
N GLN A 216 38.15 2.95 -9.37
CA GLN A 216 38.48 2.77 -10.78
C GLN A 216 39.55 3.79 -11.15
N GLN A 217 40.69 3.34 -11.71
CA GLN A 217 41.86 4.19 -11.95
C GLN A 217 41.60 5.32 -12.95
N ASP A 218 40.76 5.07 -13.97
CA ASP A 218 40.41 6.00 -15.05
C ASP A 218 39.33 7.02 -14.65
N LYS A 219 38.53 6.71 -13.62
CA LYS A 219 37.35 7.49 -13.24
C LYS A 219 37.70 8.92 -12.76
N PRO A 220 38.73 9.15 -11.92
CA PRO A 220 39.12 10.49 -11.51
C PRO A 220 39.47 11.40 -12.68
N GLU A 221 40.24 10.91 -13.64
CA GLU A 221 40.64 11.70 -14.81
C GLU A 221 39.43 12.09 -15.66
N LYS A 222 38.53 11.13 -15.93
CA LYS A 222 37.26 11.38 -16.64
C LYS A 222 36.40 12.42 -15.94
N LEU A 223 36.22 12.29 -14.62
CA LEU A 223 35.43 13.23 -13.82
C LEU A 223 36.07 14.63 -13.79
N PHE A 224 37.40 14.70 -13.68
CA PHE A 224 38.14 15.96 -13.67
C PHE A 224 38.01 16.69 -15.00
N ASN A 225 38.25 16.01 -16.12
CA ASN A 225 38.13 16.60 -17.44
C ASN A 225 36.68 17.02 -17.73
N ALA A 226 35.69 16.17 -17.44
CA ALA A 226 34.28 16.54 -17.59
C ALA A 226 33.91 17.77 -16.76
N SER A 227 34.45 17.92 -15.55
CA SER A 227 34.13 19.06 -14.68
C SER A 227 34.62 20.42 -15.21
N LYS A 228 35.61 20.44 -16.12
CA LYS A 228 36.11 21.68 -16.72
C LYS A 228 35.09 22.30 -17.67
N GLU A 229 34.36 21.47 -18.41
CA GLU A 229 33.35 21.89 -19.39
C GLU A 229 32.03 22.33 -18.74
N LEU A 230 31.85 22.09 -17.44
CA LEU A 230 30.62 22.43 -16.74
C LEU A 230 30.57 23.89 -16.31
N VAL A 231 29.40 24.51 -16.51
CA VAL A 231 29.10 25.86 -16.04
C VAL A 231 28.26 25.76 -14.76
N ALA A 232 28.83 26.17 -13.63
CA ALA A 232 28.09 26.31 -12.38
C ALA A 232 27.51 27.73 -12.29
N VAL A 233 26.21 27.82 -12.02
CA VAL A 233 25.49 29.09 -11.86
C VAL A 233 25.78 29.71 -10.50
N PHE A 234 25.79 28.90 -9.44
CA PHE A 234 26.07 29.38 -8.09
C PHE A 234 27.56 29.27 -7.76
N PRO A 235 28.15 30.27 -7.09
CA PRO A 235 29.54 30.23 -6.69
C PRO A 235 29.80 29.20 -5.59
N LYS A 236 31.07 28.81 -5.42
CA LYS A 236 31.51 27.88 -4.37
C LYS A 236 31.56 28.55 -2.99
N GLU A 237 30.39 28.84 -2.43
CA GLU A 237 30.21 29.47 -1.12
C GLU A 237 29.68 28.51 -0.05
N LYS A 238 29.91 28.86 1.23
CA LYS A 238 29.49 28.04 2.38
C LYS A 238 27.97 27.88 2.46
N THR A 239 27.20 28.89 2.05
CA THR A 239 25.72 28.87 2.09
C THR A 239 25.14 27.79 1.18
N TYR A 240 25.57 27.73 -0.09
CA TYR A 240 25.12 26.69 -1.02
C TYR A 240 25.58 25.29 -0.61
N LYS A 241 26.80 25.18 -0.07
CA LYS A 241 27.28 23.93 0.53
C LYS A 241 26.33 23.44 1.62
N LEU A 242 25.93 24.33 2.53
CA LEU A 242 25.01 24.00 3.62
C LEU A 242 23.67 23.51 3.08
N LEU A 243 23.07 24.22 2.12
CA LEU A 243 21.78 23.84 1.50
C LEU A 243 21.84 22.44 0.87
N ILE A 244 22.91 22.16 0.10
CA ILE A 244 23.10 20.85 -0.53
C ILE A 244 23.30 19.76 0.52
N GLN A 245 24.12 20.01 1.55
CA GLN A 245 24.36 19.03 2.61
C GLN A 245 23.10 18.73 3.42
N GLN A 246 22.27 19.74 3.71
CA GLN A 246 20.97 19.56 4.36
C GLN A 246 20.00 18.77 3.47
N SER A 247 19.93 19.08 2.18
CA SER A 247 19.08 18.32 1.24
C SER A 247 19.55 16.86 1.07
N ILE A 248 20.86 16.60 1.16
CA ILE A 248 21.41 15.24 1.18
C ILE A 248 21.02 14.51 2.46
N GLN A 249 21.14 15.15 3.63
CA GLN A 249 20.74 14.56 4.90
C GLN A 249 19.25 14.18 4.89
N GLN A 250 18.38 15.06 4.39
CA GLN A 250 16.96 14.79 4.25
C GLN A 250 16.67 13.60 3.32
N LEU A 251 17.35 13.52 2.17
CA LEU A 251 17.21 12.40 1.23
C LEU A 251 17.68 11.08 1.85
N ASN A 252 18.80 11.08 2.56
CA ASN A 252 19.34 9.89 3.22
C ASN A 252 18.41 9.41 4.33
N LEU A 253 17.88 10.32 5.16
CA LEU A 253 16.89 9.99 6.19
C LEU A 253 15.63 9.36 5.58
N ALA A 254 15.04 10.00 4.56
CA ALA A 254 13.86 9.46 3.87
C ALA A 254 14.15 8.09 3.22
N SER A 255 15.34 7.91 2.65
CA SER A 255 15.76 6.63 2.06
C SER A 255 15.90 5.53 3.11
N GLY A 256 16.53 5.83 4.25
CA GLY A 256 16.65 4.89 5.36
C GLY A 256 15.30 4.52 6.00
N HIS A 257 14.35 5.45 6.06
CA HIS A 257 12.97 5.13 6.48
C HIS A 257 12.27 4.17 5.52
N VAL A 258 12.41 4.38 4.20
CA VAL A 258 11.84 3.53 3.17
C VAL A 258 12.39 2.10 3.24
N GLU A 259 13.70 1.94 3.41
CA GLU A 259 14.31 0.60 3.46
C GLU A 259 13.99 -0.13 4.77
N ARG A 260 14.01 0.55 5.93
CA ARG A 260 13.56 -0.05 7.20
C ARG A 260 12.11 -0.53 7.12
N LEU A 261 11.20 0.32 6.63
CA LEU A 261 9.80 -0.05 6.48
C LEU A 261 9.62 -1.22 5.49
N ARG A 262 10.43 -1.29 4.41
CA ARG A 262 10.40 -2.42 3.49
C ARG A 262 10.78 -3.73 4.19
N GLN A 263 11.83 -3.71 5.00
CA GLN A 263 12.29 -4.89 5.75
C GLN A 263 11.23 -5.33 6.76
N GLU A 264 10.70 -4.41 7.57
CA GLU A 264 9.64 -4.69 8.55
C GLU A 264 8.36 -5.23 7.90
N MET A 265 7.93 -4.61 6.80
CA MET A 265 6.78 -5.10 6.04
C MET A 265 7.01 -6.52 5.52
N ASN A 266 8.21 -6.83 5.04
CA ASN A 266 8.52 -8.16 4.55
C ASN A 266 8.56 -9.20 5.67
N ALA A 267 9.15 -8.85 6.83
CA ALA A 267 9.18 -9.69 8.01
C ALA A 267 7.76 -9.99 8.52
N LEU A 268 6.92 -8.96 8.69
CA LEU A 268 5.53 -9.13 9.11
C LEU A 268 4.71 -9.89 8.07
N ALA A 269 4.91 -9.63 6.77
CA ALA A 269 4.21 -10.39 5.73
C ALA A 269 4.60 -11.87 5.74
N SER A 270 5.83 -12.22 6.15
CA SER A 270 6.32 -13.60 6.17
C SER A 270 5.65 -14.49 7.23
N THR A 271 4.96 -13.90 8.20
CA THR A 271 4.17 -14.66 9.19
C THR A 271 2.80 -15.07 8.67
N LEU A 272 2.37 -14.52 7.52
CA LEU A 272 1.09 -14.84 6.91
C LEU A 272 1.17 -16.07 6.01
N PRO A 273 0.15 -16.94 6.01
CA PRO A 273 0.17 -18.19 5.26
C PRO A 273 0.33 -18.00 3.75
N GLU A 274 -0.27 -16.94 3.20
CA GLU A 274 -0.19 -16.66 1.77
C GLU A 274 1.19 -16.19 1.28
N TYR A 275 2.14 -15.88 2.17
CA TYR A 275 3.39 -15.20 1.81
C TYR A 275 4.20 -15.94 0.74
N ASN A 276 4.49 -17.22 0.94
CA ASN A 276 5.29 -18.01 -0.01
C ASN A 276 4.61 -18.11 -1.38
N THR A 277 3.28 -18.30 -1.37
CA THR A 277 2.45 -18.32 -2.58
C THR A 277 2.55 -17.00 -3.35
N VAL A 278 2.51 -15.87 -2.64
CA VAL A 278 2.64 -14.53 -3.24
C VAL A 278 4.06 -14.26 -3.75
N MET A 279 5.09 -14.64 -3.00
CA MET A 279 6.49 -14.49 -3.43
C MET A 279 6.81 -15.34 -4.67
N GLY A 280 6.16 -16.49 -4.83
CA GLY A 280 6.30 -17.37 -6.00
C GLY A 280 5.68 -16.84 -7.29
N ILE A 281 5.01 -15.68 -7.27
CA ILE A 281 4.49 -15.04 -8.48
C ILE A 281 5.59 -14.15 -9.09
N TYR A 282 5.89 -14.34 -10.37
CA TYR A 282 6.93 -13.58 -11.06
C TYR A 282 6.69 -12.08 -10.99
N GLY A 283 7.76 -11.31 -10.80
CA GLY A 283 7.71 -9.85 -10.78
C GLY A 283 7.19 -9.24 -9.48
N VAL A 284 6.81 -10.06 -8.49
CA VAL A 284 6.34 -9.59 -7.17
C VAL A 284 7.51 -9.31 -6.24
N GLY A 285 8.26 -10.35 -5.87
CA GLY A 285 9.40 -10.28 -4.95
C GLY A 285 9.10 -9.61 -3.59
N LYS A 286 10.16 -9.40 -2.80
CA LYS A 286 10.06 -8.79 -1.46
C LYS A 286 9.62 -7.32 -1.48
N THR A 287 9.70 -6.66 -2.62
CA THR A 287 9.30 -5.25 -2.76
C THR A 287 7.79 -5.11 -2.90
N TYR A 288 7.15 -5.85 -3.81
CA TYR A 288 5.73 -5.68 -4.10
C TYR A 288 4.83 -6.68 -3.38
N GLY A 289 5.36 -7.84 -2.97
CA GLY A 289 4.57 -8.87 -2.32
C GLY A 289 3.94 -8.44 -1.00
N PRO A 290 4.70 -7.86 -0.05
CA PRO A 290 4.13 -7.30 1.18
C PRO A 290 3.09 -6.21 0.89
N GLN A 291 3.29 -5.38 -0.13
CA GLN A 291 2.31 -4.34 -0.51
C GLN A 291 1.01 -4.95 -1.05
N LEU A 292 1.07 -6.02 -1.85
CA LEU A 292 -0.11 -6.73 -2.34
C LEU A 292 -0.92 -7.30 -1.18
N ILE A 293 -0.27 -8.02 -0.27
CA ILE A 293 -0.91 -8.62 0.91
C ILE A 293 -1.55 -7.53 1.77
N ALA A 294 -0.84 -6.41 1.98
CA ALA A 294 -1.34 -5.27 2.76
C ALA A 294 -2.62 -4.64 2.18
N GLU A 295 -2.66 -4.43 0.86
CA GLU A 295 -3.78 -3.74 0.21
C GLU A 295 -4.97 -4.66 -0.09
N ILE A 296 -4.69 -5.92 -0.44
CA ILE A 296 -5.72 -6.91 -0.76
C ILE A 296 -6.33 -7.49 0.51
N GLY A 297 -5.54 -7.69 1.57
CA GLY A 297 -5.99 -8.31 2.81
C GLY A 297 -6.42 -9.77 2.60
N ASN A 298 -7.32 -10.25 3.45
CA ASN A 298 -7.80 -11.62 3.34
C ASN A 298 -8.60 -11.81 2.03
N VAL A 299 -8.14 -12.75 1.19
CA VAL A 299 -8.75 -13.06 -0.11
C VAL A 299 -10.10 -13.77 0.02
N SER A 300 -10.35 -14.49 1.12
CA SER A 300 -11.61 -15.21 1.37
C SER A 300 -12.83 -14.30 1.45
N ARG A 301 -12.64 -12.99 1.70
CA ARG A 301 -13.73 -12.00 1.67
C ARG A 301 -14.31 -11.75 0.28
N PHE A 302 -13.61 -12.18 -0.77
CA PHE A 302 -14.07 -12.03 -2.15
C PHE A 302 -14.70 -13.33 -2.61
N THR A 303 -16.01 -13.30 -2.90
CA THR A 303 -16.78 -14.48 -3.32
C THR A 303 -16.23 -15.11 -4.60
N HIS A 304 -15.79 -14.28 -5.55
CA HIS A 304 -15.21 -14.70 -6.83
C HIS A 304 -14.09 -13.75 -7.29
N ARG A 305 -13.29 -14.16 -8.28
CA ARG A 305 -12.10 -13.43 -8.75
C ARG A 305 -12.42 -12.05 -9.32
N GLU A 306 -13.57 -11.87 -9.95
CA GLU A 306 -14.00 -10.59 -10.52
C GLU A 306 -14.30 -9.56 -9.42
N ALA A 307 -14.73 -10.00 -8.22
CA ALA A 307 -14.88 -9.12 -7.06
C ALA A 307 -13.55 -8.49 -6.62
N LEU A 308 -12.43 -9.23 -6.71
CA LEU A 308 -11.09 -8.69 -6.42
C LEU A 308 -10.65 -7.67 -7.47
N THR A 309 -10.91 -7.93 -8.76
CA THR A 309 -10.54 -6.99 -9.84
C THR A 309 -11.36 -5.71 -9.78
N ALA A 310 -12.65 -5.81 -9.44
CA ALA A 310 -13.51 -4.67 -9.17
C ALA A 310 -13.05 -3.88 -7.93
N PHE A 311 -12.69 -4.58 -6.84
CA PHE A 311 -12.11 -3.96 -5.64
C PHE A 311 -10.81 -3.22 -5.92
N ALA A 312 -9.93 -3.76 -6.77
CA ALA A 312 -8.69 -3.08 -7.16
C ALA A 312 -8.93 -1.90 -8.11
N GLY A 313 -10.08 -1.89 -8.79
CA GLY A 313 -10.42 -0.88 -9.79
C GLY A 313 -9.64 -1.04 -11.09
N VAL A 314 -9.40 -2.29 -11.50
CA VAL A 314 -8.73 -2.64 -12.76
C VAL A 314 -9.63 -3.41 -13.71
N ASP A 315 -10.92 -3.48 -13.39
CA ASP A 315 -11.95 -4.00 -14.27
C ASP A 315 -12.51 -2.85 -15.14
N PRO A 316 -12.76 -3.06 -16.44
CA PRO A 316 -13.47 -2.07 -17.25
C PRO A 316 -14.86 -1.84 -16.63
N GLY A 317 -15.27 -0.58 -16.46
CA GLY A 317 -16.63 -0.29 -16.00
C GLY A 317 -17.68 -0.91 -16.94
N VAL A 318 -18.86 -1.23 -16.41
CA VAL A 318 -20.02 -1.57 -17.25
C VAL A 318 -20.76 -0.26 -17.53
N ASP A 319 -20.84 0.11 -18.81
CA ASP A 319 -21.65 1.22 -19.32
C ASP A 319 -22.48 0.66 -20.47
N GLU A 320 -23.50 -0.10 -20.08
CA GLU A 320 -24.46 -0.72 -20.98
C GLU A 320 -25.87 -0.27 -20.58
N SER A 321 -26.57 0.38 -21.52
CA SER A 321 -28.01 0.63 -21.45
C SER A 321 -28.72 -0.18 -22.55
N GLY A 322 -30.04 -0.34 -22.46
CA GLY A 322 -30.82 -1.15 -23.42
C GLY A 322 -30.64 -0.77 -24.90
N GLN A 323 -30.12 0.43 -25.20
CA GLN A 323 -29.80 0.89 -26.56
C GLN A 323 -28.32 1.25 -26.75
N HIS A 324 -27.47 1.18 -25.72
CA HIS A 324 -26.07 1.58 -25.78
C HIS A 324 -25.16 0.52 -25.18
N LYS A 325 -24.24 -0.04 -25.96
CA LYS A 325 -23.11 -0.84 -25.47
C LYS A 325 -21.82 -0.12 -25.78
N SER A 326 -21.21 0.48 -24.76
CA SER A 326 -19.91 1.10 -24.94
C SER A 326 -18.83 0.05 -25.19
N LYS A 327 -18.05 0.21 -26.27
CA LYS A 327 -16.95 -0.70 -26.64
C LYS A 327 -15.70 -0.52 -25.78
N SER A 328 -15.62 0.55 -24.97
CA SER A 328 -14.44 0.88 -24.15
C SER A 328 -14.83 1.76 -22.96
N ASN A 329 -14.79 1.18 -21.75
CA ASN A 329 -15.12 1.89 -20.51
C ASN A 329 -13.88 2.18 -19.68
N ARG A 330 -13.90 3.32 -18.97
CA ARG A 330 -12.86 3.66 -18.00
C ARG A 330 -12.89 2.64 -16.86
N ALA A 331 -11.71 2.27 -16.35
CA ALA A 331 -11.61 1.43 -15.16
C ALA A 331 -12.25 2.13 -13.94
N SER A 332 -13.00 1.37 -13.13
CA SER A 332 -13.63 1.91 -11.94
C SER A 332 -12.56 2.29 -10.91
N LYS A 333 -12.30 3.59 -10.67
CA LYS A 333 -11.23 4.02 -9.73
C LYS A 333 -11.57 3.82 -8.25
N VAL A 334 -12.53 2.95 -7.93
CA VAL A 334 -13.10 2.73 -6.59
C VAL A 334 -12.08 2.13 -5.62
N GLY A 335 -11.11 1.34 -6.13
CA GLY A 335 -10.10 0.67 -5.30
C GLY A 335 -8.98 1.54 -4.72
N SER A 336 -8.11 0.92 -3.93
CA SER A 336 -6.89 1.56 -3.40
C SER A 336 -5.96 2.04 -4.52
N ALA A 337 -5.61 3.34 -4.49
CA ALA A 337 -4.62 3.90 -5.40
C ALA A 337 -3.23 3.29 -5.22
N ARG A 338 -2.90 2.82 -4.00
CA ARG A 338 -1.64 2.12 -3.70
C ARG A 338 -1.61 0.76 -4.40
N LEU A 339 -2.68 -0.02 -4.30
CA LEU A 339 -2.78 -1.31 -4.99
C LEU A 339 -2.58 -1.17 -6.51
N ARG A 340 -3.25 -0.19 -7.13
CA ARG A 340 -3.06 0.09 -8.57
C ARG A 340 -1.63 0.47 -8.92
N LYS A 341 -0.97 1.28 -8.07
CA LYS A 341 0.44 1.62 -8.25
C LYS A 341 1.33 0.37 -8.19
N THR A 342 1.13 -0.48 -7.18
CA THR A 342 1.87 -1.75 -7.03
C THR A 342 1.68 -2.65 -8.25
N LEU A 343 0.44 -2.85 -8.70
CA LEU A 343 0.12 -3.64 -9.89
C LEU A 343 0.81 -3.09 -11.15
N PHE A 344 0.76 -1.77 -11.35
CA PHE A 344 1.42 -1.13 -12.48
C PHE A 344 2.93 -1.33 -12.49
N GLN A 345 3.57 -1.29 -11.31
CA GLN A 345 5.00 -1.57 -11.17
C GLN A 345 5.32 -3.02 -11.51
N ILE A 346 4.53 -3.99 -11.04
CA ILE A 346 4.69 -5.41 -11.39
C ILE A 346 4.57 -5.61 -12.91
N MET A 347 3.58 -4.98 -13.55
CA MET A 347 3.42 -5.06 -15.02
C MET A 347 4.63 -4.46 -15.75
N THR A 348 5.22 -3.40 -15.21
CA THR A 348 6.43 -2.78 -15.76
C THR A 348 7.62 -3.74 -15.65
N THR A 349 7.80 -4.40 -14.51
CA THR A 349 8.82 -5.44 -14.30
C THR A 349 8.67 -6.59 -15.30
N LEU A 350 7.44 -7.07 -15.51
CA LEU A 350 7.16 -8.12 -16.51
C LEU A 350 7.58 -7.68 -17.92
N LEU A 351 7.26 -6.45 -18.32
CA LEU A 351 7.63 -5.94 -19.64
C LEU A 351 9.14 -5.75 -19.81
N GLN A 352 9.84 -5.30 -18.76
CA GLN A 352 11.28 -5.07 -18.78
C GLN A 352 12.07 -6.37 -18.87
N ASN A 353 11.66 -7.39 -18.13
CA ASN A 353 12.39 -8.65 -18.06
C ASN A 353 11.93 -9.69 -19.09
N ALA A 354 10.76 -9.49 -19.70
CA ALA A 354 10.22 -10.32 -20.76
C ALA A 354 10.22 -11.85 -20.49
N PRO A 355 9.69 -12.34 -19.36
CA PRO A 355 9.64 -13.77 -19.06
C PRO A 355 8.65 -14.49 -19.98
N VAL A 356 9.15 -15.15 -21.02
CA VAL A 356 8.35 -15.73 -22.11
C VAL A 356 7.33 -16.77 -21.66
N ASP A 357 7.62 -17.50 -20.57
CA ASP A 357 6.72 -18.53 -20.03
C ASP A 357 5.67 -17.97 -19.07
N ASP A 358 5.81 -16.72 -18.61
CA ASP A 358 4.86 -16.14 -17.67
C ASP A 358 3.52 -15.84 -18.36
N PRO A 359 2.39 -16.33 -17.82
CA PRO A 359 1.08 -16.19 -18.45
C PRO A 359 0.59 -14.73 -18.49
N VAL A 360 1.03 -13.85 -17.59
CA VAL A 360 0.67 -12.44 -17.59
C VAL A 360 1.50 -11.70 -18.64
N TYR A 361 2.81 -11.96 -18.72
CA TYR A 361 3.67 -11.41 -19.76
C TYR A 361 3.17 -11.79 -21.16
N ARG A 362 2.91 -13.08 -21.44
CA ARG A 362 2.36 -13.52 -22.74
C ARG A 362 1.07 -12.80 -23.11
N PHE A 363 0.25 -12.47 -22.12
CA PHE A 363 -0.97 -11.70 -22.34
C PHE A 363 -0.69 -10.23 -22.64
N LEU A 364 0.20 -9.60 -21.88
CA LEU A 364 0.65 -8.22 -22.14
C LEU A 364 1.23 -8.11 -23.55
N ASP A 365 2.12 -9.03 -23.93
CA ASP A 365 2.77 -9.05 -25.23
C ASP A 365 1.76 -9.26 -26.37
N LYS A 366 0.82 -10.20 -26.22
CA LYS A 366 -0.28 -10.37 -27.17
C LYS A 366 -1.10 -9.10 -27.35
N LYS A 367 -1.42 -8.39 -26.27
CA LYS A 367 -2.20 -7.14 -26.34
C LYS A 367 -1.40 -6.00 -26.97
N ARG A 368 -0.10 -5.95 -26.72
CA ARG A 368 0.83 -5.03 -27.38
C ARG A 368 0.89 -5.29 -28.88
N ALA A 369 1.03 -6.55 -29.31
CA ALA A 369 1.02 -6.95 -30.72
C ALA A 369 -0.31 -6.63 -31.42
N GLN A 370 -1.42 -6.62 -30.69
CA GLN A 370 -2.74 -6.18 -31.19
C GLN A 370 -2.90 -4.66 -31.32
N GLY A 371 -1.84 -3.88 -31.08
CA GLY A 371 -1.89 -2.41 -31.15
C GLY A 371 -2.71 -1.76 -30.03
N LYS A 372 -2.95 -2.45 -28.91
CA LYS A 372 -3.67 -1.83 -27.78
C LYS A 372 -2.82 -0.72 -27.16
N PRO A 373 -3.44 0.42 -26.75
CA PRO A 373 -2.70 1.49 -26.08
C PRO A 373 -2.00 1.02 -24.79
N TYR A 374 -0.84 1.61 -24.49
CA TYR A 374 0.02 1.26 -23.35
C TYR A 374 -0.77 1.05 -22.04
N TYR A 375 -1.49 2.08 -21.59
CA TYR A 375 -2.23 2.01 -20.33
C TYR A 375 -3.38 0.99 -20.34
N VAL A 376 -3.97 0.73 -21.50
CA VAL A 376 -5.09 -0.22 -21.62
C VAL A 376 -4.61 -1.65 -21.38
N TYR A 377 -3.52 -2.06 -22.04
CA TYR A 377 -3.02 -3.41 -21.82
C TYR A 377 -2.33 -3.56 -20.46
N MET A 378 -1.76 -2.49 -19.89
CA MET A 378 -1.24 -2.52 -18.51
C MET A 378 -2.35 -2.79 -17.50
N THR A 379 -3.51 -2.13 -17.63
CA THR A 379 -4.68 -2.41 -16.78
C THR A 379 -5.23 -3.81 -17.02
N ALA A 380 -5.33 -4.25 -18.27
CA ALA A 380 -5.79 -5.60 -18.59
C ALA A 380 -4.84 -6.70 -18.05
N GLY A 381 -3.52 -6.46 -18.09
CA GLY A 381 -2.52 -7.32 -17.49
C GLY A 381 -2.65 -7.39 -15.97
N ALA A 382 -2.89 -6.25 -15.31
CA ALA A 382 -3.16 -6.21 -13.88
C ALA A 382 -4.44 -6.99 -13.50
N ASN A 383 -5.50 -6.91 -14.32
CA ASN A 383 -6.70 -7.72 -14.15
C ASN A 383 -6.38 -9.23 -14.24
N LYS A 384 -5.65 -9.64 -15.28
CA LYS A 384 -5.21 -11.04 -15.44
C LYS A 384 -4.34 -11.51 -14.26
N PHE A 385 -3.40 -10.67 -13.81
CA PHE A 385 -2.55 -10.92 -12.66
C PHE A 385 -3.39 -11.18 -11.39
N LEU A 386 -4.36 -10.32 -11.09
CA LEU A 386 -5.22 -10.47 -9.91
C LEU A 386 -6.07 -11.73 -9.96
N ARG A 387 -6.52 -12.17 -11.15
CA ARG A 387 -7.25 -13.44 -11.29
C ARG A 387 -6.36 -14.65 -10.93
N ILE A 388 -5.10 -14.62 -11.35
CA ILE A 388 -4.11 -15.67 -10.99
C ILE A 388 -3.79 -15.61 -9.49
N TYR A 389 -3.53 -14.41 -8.96
CA TYR A 389 -3.29 -14.17 -7.55
C TYR A 389 -4.45 -14.72 -6.69
N TYR A 390 -5.70 -14.39 -7.06
CA TYR A 390 -6.89 -14.87 -6.36
C TYR A 390 -6.95 -16.40 -6.32
N GLY A 391 -6.75 -17.06 -7.48
CA GLY A 391 -6.78 -18.51 -7.57
C GLY A 391 -5.75 -19.16 -6.64
N LYS A 392 -4.48 -18.77 -6.78
CA LYS A 392 -3.37 -19.33 -5.99
C LYS A 392 -3.54 -19.09 -4.49
N VAL A 393 -3.88 -17.87 -4.08
CA VAL A 393 -4.00 -17.53 -2.66
C VAL A 393 -5.24 -18.18 -2.04
N LYS A 394 -6.37 -18.22 -2.74
CA LYS A 394 -7.59 -18.87 -2.23
C LYS A 394 -7.44 -20.39 -2.11
N GLU A 395 -6.65 -21.01 -2.99
CA GLU A 395 -6.28 -22.42 -2.87
C GLU A 395 -5.37 -22.65 -1.65
N CYS A 396 -4.34 -21.82 -1.49
CA CYS A 396 -3.44 -21.87 -0.33
C CYS A 396 -4.20 -21.76 1.01
N LEU A 397 -5.15 -20.83 1.12
CA LEU A 397 -5.94 -20.67 2.35
C LEU A 397 -6.91 -21.84 2.58
N ARG A 398 -7.54 -22.38 1.52
CA ARG A 398 -8.42 -23.55 1.64
C ARG A 398 -7.68 -24.80 2.11
N ASN A 399 -6.45 -25.01 1.65
CA ASN A 399 -5.65 -26.16 2.06
C ASN A 399 -5.24 -26.10 3.55
N LEU A 400 -5.19 -24.90 4.14
CA LEU A 400 -4.93 -24.74 5.57
C LEU A 400 -6.17 -25.06 6.41
N GLU A 401 -7.34 -24.57 5.99
CA GLU A 401 -8.63 -24.88 6.64
C GLU A 401 -8.97 -26.38 6.61
N GLN A 402 -8.38 -27.16 5.71
CA GLN A 402 -8.53 -28.62 5.62
C GLN A 402 -7.49 -29.41 6.42
N ALA A 403 -6.42 -28.75 6.86
CA ALA A 403 -5.32 -29.36 7.62
C ALA A 403 -5.46 -29.14 9.14
N GLU A 404 -6.28 -28.18 9.55
CA GLU A 404 -6.77 -27.96 10.92
C GLU A 404 -8.06 -28.76 11.18
#